data_AF-A0A0M9G1E0-F1
#
_entry.id   AF-A0A0M9G1E0-F1
#
_cell.length_a   1.000
_cell.length_b   1.000
_cell.length_c   1.000
_cell.angle_alpha   90.00
_cell.angle_beta   90.00
_cell.angle_gamma   90.00
#
_symmetry.space_group_name_H-M   'P 1'
#
loop_
_entity.id
_entity.type
_entity.pdbx_description
1 polymer ?
#
loop_
_entity_poly.entity_id
_entity_poly.type
_entity_poly.pdbx_seq_one_letter_code
_entity_poly.pdbx_strand_id
1 'polypeptide(L)'
;MYAAAPFMTALYNDVKDRLPLWNTEYADLAGTTVRAVTSTWVSPEKKKDAKVFLGVEANTRAVITPEVVAQWVQHVARFYSQQVTGEFLCYLCFIDAAGSVSYYACETATVDS
;
A
#
# COMPACT_ATOMS: atom_id res chain seq x y z
N MET A 1 -10.65 16.93 -5.36
CA MET A 1 -11.43 15.92 -4.62
C MET A 1 -11.40 14.65 -5.47
N TYR A 2 -10.54 13.68 -5.15
CA TYR A 2 -10.46 12.45 -5.94
C TYR A 2 -11.73 11.63 -5.66
N ALA A 3 -12.58 11.44 -6.67
CA ALA A 3 -13.57 10.38 -6.61
C ALA A 3 -12.78 9.06 -6.52
N ALA A 4 -12.72 8.47 -5.32
CA ALA A 4 -12.11 7.17 -5.14
C ALA A 4 -12.85 6.22 -6.08
N ALA A 5 -12.13 5.66 -7.06
CA ALA A 5 -12.71 4.67 -7.95
C ALA A 5 -13.22 3.50 -7.08
N PRO A 6 -14.36 2.86 -7.41
CA PRO A 6 -14.97 1.84 -6.57
C PRO A 6 -14.00 0.76 -6.07
N PHE A 7 -13.01 0.38 -6.90
CA PHE A 7 -11.97 -0.58 -6.53
C PHE A 7 -11.07 -0.12 -5.37
N MET A 8 -10.72 1.17 -5.30
CA MET A 8 -9.92 1.72 -4.20
C MET A 8 -10.71 1.82 -2.92
N THR A 9 -12.02 2.07 -2.99
CA THR A 9 -12.89 2.05 -1.82
C THR A 9 -13.02 0.64 -1.25
N ALA A 10 -13.08 -0.39 -2.10
CA ALA A 10 -13.05 -1.78 -1.64
C ALA A 10 -11.75 -2.10 -0.90
N LEU A 11 -10.59 -1.72 -1.45
CA LEU A 11 -9.31 -1.88 -0.75
C LEU A 11 -9.25 -1.13 0.58
N TYR A 12 -9.71 0.13 0.61
CA TYR A 12 -9.74 0.93 1.83
C TYR A 12 -10.56 0.27 2.94
N ASN A 13 -11.76 -0.20 2.60
CA ASN A 13 -12.64 -0.85 3.56
C ASN A 13 -12.05 -2.17 4.07
N ASP A 14 -11.52 -3.02 3.18
CA ASP A 14 -10.92 -4.31 3.59
C ASP A 14 -9.68 -4.09 4.49
N VAL A 15 -8.84 -3.10 4.20
CA VAL A 15 -7.70 -2.74 5.06
C VAL A 15 -8.17 -2.22 6.42
N LYS A 16 -9.16 -1.32 6.44
CA LYS A 16 -9.71 -0.74 7.67
C LYS A 16 -10.34 -1.79 8.57
N ASP A 17 -11.06 -2.76 8.00
CA ASP A 17 -11.69 -3.85 8.74
C ASP A 17 -10.66 -4.84 9.30
N ARG A 18 -9.55 -5.08 8.58
CA ARG A 18 -8.45 -5.94 9.05
C ARG A 18 -7.54 -5.28 10.08
N LEU A 19 -7.38 -3.96 10.02
CA LEU A 19 -6.51 -3.18 10.89
C LEU A 19 -7.30 -2.07 11.61
N PRO A 20 -8.30 -2.43 12.45
CA PRO A 20 -9.25 -1.46 13.01
C PRO A 20 -8.62 -0.44 13.97
N LEU A 21 -7.44 -0.75 14.51
CA LEU A 21 -6.68 0.12 15.42
C LEU A 21 -5.66 1.01 14.71
N TRP A 22 -5.49 0.85 13.39
CA TRP A 22 -4.53 1.58 12.59
C TRP A 22 -5.22 2.75 11.88
N ASN A 23 -4.53 3.88 11.73
CA ASN A 23 -5.04 5.00 10.96
C ASN A 23 -4.87 4.71 9.46
N THR A 24 -5.99 4.47 8.79
CA THR A 24 -6.03 4.09 7.36
C THR A 24 -6.47 5.26 6.50
N GLU A 25 -5.67 5.59 5.49
CA GLU A 25 -5.83 6.74 4.61
C GLU A 25 -5.56 6.35 3.14
N TYR A 26 -6.08 7.14 2.19
CA TYR A 26 -5.63 7.06 0.82
C TYR A 26 -4.28 7.78 0.70
N ALA A 27 -3.33 7.18 -0.01
CA ALA A 27 -2.04 7.79 -0.29
C ALA A 27 -1.91 8.13 -1.78
N ASP A 28 -1.50 9.38 -2.01
CA ASP A 28 -1.05 9.84 -3.33
C ASP A 28 0.46 9.65 -3.41
N LEU A 29 0.89 8.69 -4.22
CA LEU A 29 2.30 8.41 -4.47
C LEU A 29 2.72 9.24 -5.68
N ALA A 30 3.07 10.50 -5.42
CA ALA A 30 3.37 11.51 -6.43
C ALA A 30 4.40 11.02 -7.46
N GLY A 31 4.03 11.04 -8.74
CA GLY A 31 4.90 10.56 -9.83
C GLY A 31 4.78 9.05 -10.11
N THR A 32 3.82 8.37 -9.48
CA THR A 32 3.43 7.00 -9.83
C THR A 32 2.02 6.99 -10.41
N THR A 33 1.74 6.00 -11.26
CA THR A 33 0.37 5.75 -11.77
C THR A 33 -0.44 4.86 -10.84
N VAL A 34 0.18 4.32 -9.78
CA VAL A 34 -0.46 3.40 -8.84
C VAL A 34 -1.15 4.18 -7.73
N ARG A 35 -2.33 3.70 -7.32
CA ARG A 35 -3.06 4.23 -6.18
C ARG A 35 -2.77 3.38 -4.95
N ALA A 36 -2.63 4.00 -3.79
CA ALA A 36 -2.30 3.28 -2.57
C ALA A 36 -3.29 3.60 -1.45
N VAL A 37 -3.48 2.60 -0.58
CA VAL A 37 -4.04 2.78 0.76
C VAL A 37 -2.88 2.60 1.73
N THR A 38 -2.80 3.44 2.74
CA THR A 38 -1.74 3.37 3.75
C THR A 38 -2.37 3.28 5.11
N SER A 39 -1.79 2.44 5.95
CA SER A 39 -2.25 2.22 7.30
C SER A 39 -1.06 2.42 8.22
N THR A 40 -1.18 3.34 9.16
CA THR A 40 -0.10 3.66 10.11
C THR A 40 -0.54 3.40 11.53
N TRP A 41 0.40 2.96 12.36
CA TRP A 41 0.15 2.76 13.78
C TRP A 41 1.34 3.27 14.57
N VAL A 42 1.04 3.92 15.69
CA VAL A 42 2.06 4.36 16.64
C VAL A 42 1.98 3.43 17.84
N SER A 43 3.05 2.69 18.07
CA SER A 43 3.13 1.74 19.17
C SER A 43 3.16 2.46 20.53
N PRO A 44 2.83 1.77 21.63
CA PRO A 44 3.03 2.31 22.97
C PRO A 44 4.48 2.76 23.24
N GLU A 45 5.45 2.14 22.54
CA GLU A 45 6.87 2.51 22.57
C GLU A 45 7.22 3.72 21.70
N LYS A 46 6.23 4.41 21.11
CA LYS A 46 6.36 5.54 20.19
C LYS A 46 7.08 5.21 18.87
N LYS A 47 7.16 3.94 18.49
CA LYS A 47 7.58 3.55 17.15
C LYS A 47 6.42 3.76 16.20
N LYS A 48 6.68 4.35 15.04
CA LYS A 48 5.68 4.51 13.98
C LYS A 48 5.89 3.41 12.97
N ASP A 49 4.95 2.47 12.94
CA ASP A 49 4.86 1.40 11.96
C ASP A 49 3.99 1.86 10.78
N ALA A 50 4.31 1.40 9.57
CA ALA A 50 3.53 1.70 8.38
C ALA A 50 3.36 0.47 7.50
N LYS A 51 2.13 0.27 7.04
CA LYS A 51 1.75 -0.73 6.04
C LYS A 51 1.20 -0.01 4.82
N VAL A 52 1.80 -0.27 3.66
CA VAL A 52 1.39 0.33 2.40
C VAL A 52 0.79 -0.74 1.50
N PHE A 53 -0.40 -0.46 0.97
CA PHE A 53 -1.19 -1.36 0.14
C PHE A 53 -1.34 -0.73 -1.25
N LEU A 54 -0.58 -1.23 -2.22
CA LEU A 54 -0.61 -0.79 -3.61
C LEU A 54 -1.78 -1.45 -4.32
N GLY A 55 -2.83 -0.67 -4.61
CA GLY A 55 -4.07 -1.17 -5.20
C GLY A 55 -4.01 -1.24 -6.72
N VAL A 56 -4.33 -2.41 -7.27
CA VAL A 56 -4.35 -2.69 -8.70
C VAL A 56 -5.64 -3.43 -9.05
N GLU A 57 -6.32 -3.03 -10.13
CA GLU A 57 -7.46 -3.79 -10.64
C GLU A 57 -7.01 -5.15 -11.21
N ALA A 58 -7.70 -6.24 -10.88
CA ALA A 58 -7.29 -7.59 -11.25
C ALA A 58 -7.16 -7.82 -12.77
N ASN A 59 -7.95 -7.12 -13.59
CA ASN A 59 -7.88 -7.15 -15.05
C ASN A 59 -6.56 -6.57 -15.62
N THR A 60 -5.86 -5.72 -14.86
CA THR A 60 -4.57 -5.14 -15.25
C THR A 60 -3.38 -6.02 -14.87
N ARG A 61 -3.60 -7.18 -14.23
CA ARG A 61 -2.52 -8.08 -13.78
C ARG A 61 -1.53 -8.46 -14.89
N ALA A 62 -1.99 -8.61 -16.12
CA ALA A 62 -1.14 -8.97 -17.26
C ALA A 62 -0.12 -7.87 -17.64
N VAL A 63 -0.37 -6.61 -17.27
CA VAL A 63 0.54 -5.49 -17.55
C VAL A 63 1.43 -5.11 -16.35
N ILE A 64 1.21 -5.71 -15.19
CA ILE A 64 2.05 -5.49 -14.00
C ILE A 64 3.24 -6.43 -14.04
N THR A 65 4.39 -5.89 -14.43
CA THR A 65 5.66 -6.64 -14.43
C THR A 65 6.42 -6.43 -13.12
N PRO A 66 7.35 -7.34 -12.76
CA PRO A 66 8.20 -7.18 -11.58
C PRO A 66 8.95 -5.85 -11.54
N GLU A 67 9.37 -5.31 -12.70
CA GLU A 67 10.09 -4.04 -12.79
C GLU A 67 9.21 -2.85 -12.38
N VAL A 68 7.94 -2.86 -12.80
CA VAL A 68 6.96 -1.84 -12.42
C VAL A 68 6.70 -1.90 -10.92
N VAL A 69 6.53 -3.10 -10.36
CA VAL A 69 6.37 -3.29 -8.91
C VAL A 69 7.61 -2.80 -8.16
N ALA A 70 8.81 -3.11 -8.63
CA ALA A 70 10.05 -2.65 -8.02
C ALA A 70 10.15 -1.11 -7.99
N GLN A 71 9.76 -0.42 -9.08
CA GLN A 71 9.73 1.05 -9.13
C GLN A 71 8.74 1.63 -8.09
N TRP A 72 7.55 1.05 -7.96
CA TRP A 72 6.58 1.49 -6.96
C TRP A 72 7.09 1.26 -5.53
N VAL A 73 7.67 0.09 -5.26
CA VAL A 73 8.24 -0.24 -3.94
C VAL A 73 9.38 0.71 -3.59
N GLN A 74 10.30 0.99 -4.51
CA GLN A 74 11.38 1.96 -4.30
C GLN A 74 10.84 3.36 -3.98
N HIS A 75 9.80 3.79 -4.71
CA HIS A 75 9.18 5.09 -4.49
C HIS A 75 8.55 5.18 -3.09
N VAL A 76 7.76 4.17 -2.70
CA VAL A 76 7.13 4.12 -1.37
C VAL A 76 8.20 4.05 -0.27
N ALA A 77 9.21 3.19 -0.42
CA ALA A 77 10.29 3.07 0.55
C ALA A 77 11.00 4.41 0.78
N ARG A 78 11.28 5.17 -0.29
CA ARG A 78 11.87 6.50 -0.19
C ARG A 78 10.97 7.51 0.51
N PHE A 79 9.66 7.46 0.27
CA PHE A 79 8.71 8.37 0.90
C PHE A 79 8.53 8.09 2.41
N TYR A 80 8.49 6.81 2.78
CA TYR A 80 8.23 6.37 4.15
C TYR A 80 9.49 6.23 5.02
N SER A 81 10.69 6.08 4.45
CA SER A 81 11.95 5.96 5.22
C SER A 81 12.23 7.17 6.11
N GLN A 82 11.69 8.34 5.79
CA GLN A 82 11.82 9.55 6.61
C GLN A 82 10.75 9.67 7.71
N GLN A 83 9.71 8.85 7.64
CA GLN A 83 8.50 8.98 8.47
C GLN A 83 8.23 7.78 9.38
N VAL A 84 8.87 6.64 9.11
CA VAL A 84 8.67 5.36 9.80
C VAL A 84 9.88 5.10 10.67
N THR A 85 9.64 4.80 11.95
CA THR A 85 10.69 4.50 12.94
C THR A 85 10.61 3.07 13.47
N GLY A 86 9.59 2.32 13.06
CA GLY A 86 9.41 0.90 13.36
C GLY A 86 9.36 0.06 12.08
N GLU A 87 8.40 -0.86 12.02
CA GLU A 87 8.23 -1.77 10.89
C GLU A 87 7.62 -1.06 9.68
N PHE A 88 8.20 -1.32 8.50
CA PHE A 88 7.64 -0.92 7.22
C PHE A 88 7.33 -2.18 6.40
N LEU A 89 6.05 -2.35 6.03
CA LEU A 89 5.62 -3.44 5.14
C LEU A 89 4.90 -2.87 3.93
N CYS A 90 5.11 -3.50 2.78
CA CYS A 90 4.47 -3.15 1.52
C CYS A 90 3.77 -4.37 0.94
N TYR A 91 2.56 -4.17 0.42
CA TYR A 91 1.74 -5.20 -0.20
C TYR A 91 1.24 -4.73 -1.56
N LEU A 92 1.27 -5.64 -2.54
CA LEU A 92 0.60 -5.50 -3.81
C LEU A 92 -0.77 -6.16 -3.70
N CYS A 93 -1.82 -5.38 -3.93
CA CYS A 93 -3.20 -5.79 -3.74
C CYS A 93 -3.91 -5.82 -5.09
N PHE A 94 -4.35 -7.01 -5.52
CA PHE A 94 -5.22 -7.14 -6.69
C PHE A 94 -6.69 -7.17 -6.24
N ILE A 95 -7.49 -6.26 -6.79
CA ILE A 95 -8.90 -6.11 -6.45
C ILE A 95 -9.74 -6.55 -7.65
N ASP A 96 -10.60 -7.55 -7.45
CA ASP A 96 -11.54 -8.00 -8.47
C ASP A 96 -12.77 -7.08 -8.58
N ALA A 97 -13.62 -7.32 -9.58
CA ALA A 97 -14.84 -6.51 -9.79
C ALA A 97 -15.89 -6.68 -8.67
N ALA A 98 -15.80 -7.74 -7.85
CA ALA A 98 -16.66 -7.96 -6.69
C ALA A 98 -16.12 -7.25 -5.44
N GLY A 99 -14.92 -6.68 -5.49
CA GLY A 99 -14.24 -6.03 -4.37
C GLY A 99 -13.41 -6.97 -3.50
N SER A 100 -13.19 -8.22 -3.92
CA SER A 100 -12.32 -9.14 -3.19
C SER A 100 -10.86 -8.73 -3.37
N VAL A 101 -10.09 -8.72 -2.28
CA VAL A 101 -8.69 -8.28 -2.28
C VAL A 101 -7.76 -9.48 -2.12
N SER A 102 -6.83 -9.63 -3.07
CA SER A 102 -5.72 -10.58 -2.99
C SER A 102 -4.43 -9.87 -2.63
N TYR A 103 -3.80 -10.26 -1.53
CA TYR A 103 -2.59 -9.63 -0.99
C TYR A 103 -1.33 -10.41 -1.34
N TYR A 104 -0.34 -9.72 -1.87
CA TYR A 104 0.99 -10.26 -2.12
C TYR A 104 2.01 -9.37 -1.43
N ALA A 105 2.92 -9.93 -0.64
CA ALA A 105 4.00 -9.14 -0.06
C ALA A 105 4.85 -8.56 -1.19
N CYS A 106 5.03 -7.24 -1.19
CA CYS A 106 6.07 -6.60 -1.97
C CYS A 106 7.36 -6.87 -1.22
N GLU A 107 7.97 -8.05 -1.39
CA GLU A 107 9.17 -8.48 -0.67
C GLU A 107 10.12 -7.31 -0.48
N THR A 108 10.16 -6.85 0.77
CA THR A 108 10.64 -5.54 1.17
C THR A 108 12.09 -5.42 0.75
N ALA A 109 12.35 -4.46 -0.15
CA ALA A 109 13.66 -4.06 -0.61
C ALA A 109 14.66 -4.12 0.56
N THR A 110 15.59 -5.06 0.48
CA THR A 110 16.85 -5.02 1.23
C THR A 110 17.55 -3.72 0.82
N VAL A 111 17.25 -2.65 1.53
CA VAL A 111 18.13 -1.49 1.64
C VAL A 111 18.97 -1.77 2.87
N ASP A 112 19.91 -2.71 2.73
CA ASP A 112 21.07 -2.73 3.62
C ASP A 112 21.86 -1.45 3.30
N SER A 113 22.20 -0.73 4.36
CA SER A 113 22.82 0.60 4.34
C SER A 113 24.28 0.55 3.92
#